data_AF-A0A0D3K8W3-F1
#
_entry.id   AF-A0A0D3K8W3-F1
#
_cell.length_a   1.000
_cell.length_b   1.000
_cell.length_c   1.000
_cell.angle_alpha   90.00
_cell.angle_beta   90.00
_cell.angle_gamma   90.00
#
_symmetry.space_group_name_H-M   'P 1'
#
loop_
_entity.id
_entity.type
_entity.pdbx_description
1 polymer ?
#
loop_
_entity_poly.entity_id
_entity_poly.type
_entity_poly.pdbx_seq_one_letter_code
_entity_poly.pdbx_strand_id
1 'polypeptide(L)'
;MLPVVVAALLSEIGSTLRNGLCNKPMSELSFNAIVHGLFNEPGAIRSGDVLDVGARDGSWSCMYACQQPERTVRAVDPSRKLVRTLGSCMKAHRNLRTYVAAVSNASGVLHGKTEGGVGFDMSIQIGDIQQRSAARTDNSNPAHDVAVRTIDSLVEEWNSPLGFAHLDLEGMEALAVSGMRSTLARDRPVFSMELAAHHPAAETLLRLVQSLSYTSYVVQEQCGMRFDCRNVINFPNEHLHNLLDSPTLDLAARYSVIAFVNASNIKKFSRLQPKTVGNAWLCSNKWFCINRFANSVPAELVAQHGPPGLLNERQMVGSFLRAGQKLPGFD
;
A
#
# COMPACT_ATOMS: atom_id res chain seq x y z
N MET A 1 25.57 -28.21 5.46
CA MET A 1 24.32 -28.13 4.65
C MET A 1 23.70 -26.73 4.58
N LEU A 2 24.02 -25.79 5.49
CA LEU A 2 23.60 -24.37 5.38
C LEU A 2 23.99 -23.62 4.08
N PRO A 3 25.16 -23.84 3.43
CA PRO A 3 25.55 -23.01 2.28
C PRO A 3 24.78 -23.33 0.99
N VAL A 4 24.12 -24.48 0.90
CA VAL A 4 23.38 -24.89 -0.32
C VAL A 4 22.01 -24.22 -0.40
N VAL A 5 21.37 -23.95 0.75
CA VAL A 5 20.05 -23.29 0.82
C VAL A 5 20.17 -21.80 0.49
N VAL A 6 21.26 -21.14 0.91
CA VAL A 6 21.54 -19.74 0.57
C VAL A 6 21.82 -19.58 -0.92
N ALA A 7 22.53 -20.54 -1.55
CA ALA A 7 22.78 -20.52 -2.98
C ALA A 7 21.52 -20.73 -3.83
N ALA A 8 20.57 -21.57 -3.37
CA ALA A 8 19.29 -21.76 -4.05
C ALA A 8 18.39 -20.52 -3.97
N LEU A 9 18.34 -19.85 -2.81
CA LEU A 9 17.62 -18.57 -2.66
C LEU A 9 18.21 -17.48 -3.57
N LEU A 10 19.55 -17.38 -3.65
CA LEU A 10 20.22 -16.41 -4.51
C LEU A 10 20.08 -16.75 -6.02
N SER A 11 19.95 -18.02 -6.37
CA SER A 11 19.71 -18.50 -7.74
C SER A 11 18.29 -18.19 -8.22
N GLU A 12 17.27 -18.37 -7.39
CA GLU A 12 15.89 -17.98 -7.73
C GLU A 12 15.75 -16.45 -7.83
N ILE A 13 16.38 -15.70 -6.91
CA ILE A 13 16.52 -14.22 -7.03
C ILE A 13 17.23 -13.84 -8.33
N GLY A 14 18.25 -14.60 -8.75
CA GLY A 14 18.98 -14.40 -10.00
C GLY A 14 18.15 -14.61 -11.27
N SER A 15 17.10 -15.42 -11.23
CA SER A 15 16.20 -15.63 -12.37
C SER A 15 15.15 -14.52 -12.52
N THR A 16 14.72 -13.92 -11.40
CA THR A 16 13.82 -12.75 -11.35
C THR A 16 14.54 -11.44 -11.70
N LEU A 17 15.87 -11.41 -11.55
CA LEU A 17 16.73 -10.26 -11.91
C LEU A 17 16.97 -10.08 -13.42
N ARG A 18 16.35 -10.90 -14.29
CA ARG A 18 16.40 -10.69 -15.76
C ARG A 18 15.46 -9.60 -16.28
N ASN A 19 14.53 -9.13 -15.45
CA ASN A 19 13.83 -7.87 -15.72
C ASN A 19 14.72 -6.74 -15.20
N GLY A 20 15.19 -5.86 -16.11
CA GLY A 20 16.06 -4.74 -15.78
C GLY A 20 15.60 -4.05 -14.49
N LEU A 21 16.54 -3.83 -13.56
CA LEU A 21 16.27 -3.34 -12.21
C LEU A 21 15.27 -2.18 -12.25
N CYS A 22 14.04 -2.44 -11.80
CA CYS A 22 13.03 -1.40 -11.67
C CYS A 22 13.55 -0.33 -10.70
N ASN A 23 13.71 0.90 -11.20
CA ASN A 23 14.10 2.01 -10.34
C ASN A 23 13.02 2.20 -9.27
N LYS A 24 13.43 2.08 -8.01
CA LYS A 24 12.57 2.37 -6.85
C LYS A 24 12.77 3.83 -6.43
N PRO A 25 11.74 4.53 -5.95
CA PRO A 25 11.92 5.81 -5.29
C PRO A 25 12.95 5.69 -4.17
N MET A 26 13.83 6.69 -4.04
CA MET A 26 14.88 6.70 -3.00
C MET A 26 14.35 7.14 -1.63
N SER A 27 13.13 7.67 -1.59
CA SER A 27 12.34 7.93 -0.37
C SER A 27 11.57 6.68 0.05
N GLU A 28 11.17 6.63 1.32
CA GLU A 28 10.24 5.61 1.85
C GLU A 28 10.65 4.17 1.53
N LEU A 29 11.93 3.89 1.76
CA LEU A 29 12.56 2.62 1.41
C LEU A 29 11.89 1.43 2.07
N SER A 30 11.40 1.58 3.30
CA SER A 30 10.77 0.50 4.05
C SER A 30 9.39 0.18 3.51
N PHE A 31 8.58 1.21 3.25
CA PHE A 31 7.27 1.08 2.60
C PHE A 31 7.43 0.45 1.22
N ASN A 32 8.36 0.95 0.41
CA ASN A 32 8.64 0.40 -0.92
C ASN A 32 9.07 -1.07 -0.86
N ALA A 33 9.89 -1.45 0.13
CA ALA A 33 10.28 -2.84 0.34
C ALA A 33 9.10 -3.73 0.76
N ILE A 34 8.24 -3.26 1.66
CA ILE A 34 7.05 -3.99 2.12
C ILE A 34 6.07 -4.19 0.95
N VAL A 35 5.69 -3.12 0.24
CA VAL A 35 4.75 -3.22 -0.87
C VAL A 35 5.29 -4.11 -1.98
N HIS A 36 6.58 -4.00 -2.32
CA HIS A 36 7.22 -4.90 -3.28
C HIS A 36 7.20 -6.36 -2.82
N GLY A 37 7.45 -6.62 -1.54
CA GLY A 37 7.37 -7.98 -0.98
C GLY A 37 5.96 -8.55 -1.10
N LEU A 38 4.94 -7.77 -0.70
CA LEU A 38 3.53 -8.15 -0.79
C LEU A 38 3.07 -8.43 -2.24
N PHE A 39 3.57 -7.68 -3.23
CA PHE A 39 3.27 -7.96 -4.64
C PHE A 39 3.85 -9.29 -5.15
N ASN A 40 4.96 -9.76 -4.55
CA ASN A 40 5.62 -11.01 -4.93
C ASN A 40 5.12 -12.21 -4.12
N GLU A 41 4.30 -11.98 -3.09
CA GLU A 41 3.71 -13.03 -2.27
C GLU A 41 2.34 -13.44 -2.83
N PRO A 42 2.17 -14.71 -3.24
CA PRO A 42 0.90 -15.20 -3.73
C PRO A 42 -0.23 -14.95 -2.74
N GLY A 43 -1.29 -14.31 -3.22
CA GLY A 43 -2.47 -14.01 -2.41
C GLY A 43 -2.39 -12.74 -1.58
N ALA A 44 -1.19 -12.24 -1.21
CA ALA A 44 -1.06 -11.09 -0.32
C ALA A 44 -1.66 -9.78 -0.90
N ILE A 45 -1.52 -9.57 -2.21
CA ILE A 45 -2.27 -8.55 -2.96
C ILE A 45 -3.11 -9.24 -4.03
N ARG A 46 -4.44 -9.11 -3.90
CA ARG A 46 -5.41 -9.64 -4.87
C ARG A 46 -5.13 -9.18 -6.29
N SER A 47 -5.49 -9.97 -7.28
CA SER A 47 -5.43 -9.57 -8.70
C SER A 47 -6.27 -8.31 -8.95
N GLY A 48 -5.84 -7.48 -9.90
CA GLY A 48 -6.52 -6.24 -10.24
C GLY A 48 -5.53 -5.13 -10.55
N ASP A 49 -6.09 -3.97 -10.94
CA ASP A 49 -5.34 -2.77 -11.24
C ASP A 49 -4.60 -2.25 -9.99
N VAL A 50 -3.55 -1.47 -10.22
CA VAL A 50 -2.80 -0.74 -9.20
C VAL A 50 -3.08 0.75 -9.37
N LEU A 51 -3.60 1.38 -8.34
CA LEU A 51 -3.91 2.81 -8.35
C LEU A 51 -2.84 3.59 -7.56
N ASP A 52 -2.35 4.68 -8.14
CA ASP A 52 -1.43 5.63 -7.51
C ASP A 52 -2.07 7.03 -7.59
N VAL A 53 -2.61 7.52 -6.48
CA VAL A 53 -3.30 8.82 -6.39
C VAL A 53 -2.39 9.84 -5.71
N GLY A 54 -2.24 11.00 -6.36
CA GLY A 54 -1.21 11.98 -5.99
C GLY A 54 0.13 11.65 -6.61
N ALA A 55 0.12 11.02 -7.80
CA ALA A 55 1.31 10.48 -8.42
C ALA A 55 2.42 11.53 -8.64
N ARG A 56 2.12 12.83 -8.70
CA ARG A 56 3.04 13.97 -8.76
C ARG A 56 4.11 13.87 -9.85
N ASP A 57 5.23 13.20 -9.56
CA ASP A 57 6.34 12.98 -10.49
C ASP A 57 6.32 11.58 -11.16
N GLY A 58 5.46 10.69 -10.67
CA GLY A 58 5.19 9.37 -11.18
C GLY A 58 6.23 8.33 -10.78
N SER A 59 7.13 8.63 -9.85
CA SER A 59 8.18 7.69 -9.42
C SER A 59 7.61 6.38 -8.86
N TRP A 60 6.55 6.43 -8.04
CA TRP A 60 5.84 5.24 -7.56
C TRP A 60 5.07 4.53 -8.67
N SER A 61 4.30 5.27 -9.48
CA SER A 61 3.64 4.76 -10.69
C SER A 61 4.58 3.95 -11.59
N CYS A 62 5.78 4.45 -11.84
CA CYS A 62 6.80 3.75 -12.63
C CYS A 62 7.31 2.49 -11.96
N MET A 63 7.59 2.58 -10.65
CA MET A 63 8.00 1.42 -9.87
C MET A 63 6.94 0.32 -9.95
N TYR A 64 5.66 0.65 -9.74
CA TYR A 64 4.56 -0.32 -9.83
C TYR A 64 4.44 -0.92 -11.22
N ALA A 65 4.51 -0.09 -12.27
CA ALA A 65 4.34 -0.56 -13.65
C ALA A 65 5.47 -1.51 -14.07
N CYS A 66 6.69 -1.25 -13.62
CA CYS A 66 7.84 -2.12 -13.84
C CYS A 66 7.75 -3.43 -13.04
N GLN A 67 7.34 -3.36 -11.76
CA GLN A 67 7.27 -4.52 -10.88
C GLN A 67 6.09 -5.45 -11.18
N GLN A 68 5.01 -4.91 -11.75
CA GLN A 68 3.77 -5.64 -12.02
C GLN A 68 3.38 -5.50 -13.50
N PRO A 69 4.18 -6.04 -14.45
CA PRO A 69 3.95 -5.86 -15.89
C PRO A 69 2.60 -6.43 -16.36
N GLU A 70 2.05 -7.40 -15.63
CA GLU A 70 0.75 -8.04 -15.92
C GLU A 70 -0.46 -7.27 -15.37
N ARG A 71 -0.25 -6.21 -14.57
CA ARG A 71 -1.31 -5.38 -14.00
C ARG A 71 -1.33 -4.02 -14.68
N THR A 72 -2.51 -3.42 -14.82
CA THR A 72 -2.59 -2.01 -15.26
C THR A 72 -2.34 -1.09 -14.08
N VAL A 73 -1.42 -0.15 -14.24
CA VAL A 73 -1.14 0.90 -13.27
C VAL A 73 -1.84 2.19 -13.69
N ARG A 74 -2.57 2.80 -12.76
CA ARG A 74 -3.40 3.99 -12.95
C ARG A 74 -2.84 5.12 -12.09
N ALA A 75 -2.11 6.04 -12.71
CA ALA A 75 -1.56 7.22 -12.06
C ALA A 75 -2.56 8.38 -12.16
N VAL A 76 -3.02 8.90 -11.03
CA VAL A 76 -3.99 10.00 -10.95
C VAL A 76 -3.35 11.19 -10.25
N ASP A 77 -3.33 12.35 -10.90
CA ASP A 77 -2.86 13.60 -10.29
C ASP A 77 -3.57 14.80 -10.92
N PRO A 78 -3.92 15.85 -10.17
CA PRO A 78 -4.54 17.06 -10.74
C PRO A 78 -3.60 17.84 -11.67
N SER A 79 -2.28 17.65 -11.55
CA SER A 79 -1.27 18.34 -12.34
C SER A 79 -1.13 17.77 -13.75
N ARG A 80 -1.33 18.62 -14.76
CA ARG A 80 -1.01 18.30 -16.16
C ARG A 80 0.48 18.02 -16.39
N LYS A 81 1.35 18.41 -15.44
CA LYS A 81 2.78 18.09 -15.52
C LYS A 81 3.04 16.58 -15.41
N LEU A 82 2.15 15.83 -14.75
CA LEU A 82 2.27 14.38 -14.58
C LEU A 82 2.53 13.67 -15.92
N VAL A 83 1.70 13.96 -16.95
CA VAL A 83 1.80 13.34 -18.27
C VAL A 83 3.16 13.59 -18.93
N ARG A 84 3.71 14.81 -18.75
CA ARG A 84 5.04 15.17 -19.27
C ARG A 84 6.14 14.43 -18.51
N THR A 85 6.09 14.42 -17.18
CA THR A 85 7.10 13.77 -16.33
C THR A 85 7.13 12.25 -16.53
N LEU A 86 5.95 11.63 -16.65
CA LEU A 86 5.81 10.18 -16.88
C LEU A 86 6.07 9.74 -18.33
N GLY A 87 6.36 10.67 -19.26
CA GLY A 87 6.44 10.37 -20.68
C GLY A 87 7.46 9.28 -21.05
N SER A 88 8.65 9.26 -20.42
CA SER A 88 9.66 8.22 -20.65
C SER A 88 9.23 6.87 -20.07
N CYS A 89 8.63 6.91 -18.89
CA CYS A 89 8.15 5.74 -18.17
C CYS A 89 6.97 5.06 -18.87
N MET A 90 5.99 5.81 -19.37
CA MET A 90 4.90 5.27 -20.19
C MET A 90 5.39 4.66 -21.50
N LYS A 91 6.51 5.15 -22.06
CA LYS A 91 7.15 4.51 -23.23
C LYS A 91 7.79 3.17 -22.87
N ALA A 92 8.39 3.08 -21.68
CA ALA A 92 9.01 1.86 -21.17
C ALA A 92 7.97 0.82 -20.69
N HIS A 93 6.84 1.27 -20.16
CA HIS A 93 5.83 0.44 -19.49
C HIS A 93 4.45 0.67 -20.11
N ARG A 94 4.05 -0.24 -21.02
CA ARG A 94 2.77 -0.15 -21.74
C ARG A 94 1.54 -0.32 -20.85
N ASN A 95 1.73 -0.86 -19.65
CA ASN A 95 0.71 -1.07 -18.63
C ASN A 95 0.48 0.15 -17.73
N LEU A 96 1.19 1.27 -17.92
CA LEU A 96 0.97 2.51 -17.18
C LEU A 96 0.00 3.46 -17.92
N ARG A 97 -1.02 3.94 -17.22
CA ARG A 97 -2.02 4.91 -17.69
C ARG A 97 -2.07 6.11 -16.74
N THR A 98 -2.26 7.31 -17.28
CA THR A 98 -2.33 8.56 -16.51
C THR A 98 -3.69 9.22 -16.63
N TYR A 99 -4.13 9.86 -15.55
CA TYR A 99 -5.41 10.58 -15.45
C TYR A 99 -5.17 11.92 -14.78
N VAL A 100 -5.59 13.00 -15.45
CA VAL A 100 -5.53 14.35 -14.89
C VAL A 100 -6.83 14.65 -14.16
N ALA A 101 -6.87 14.38 -12.86
CA ALA A 101 -8.03 14.62 -12.01
C ALA A 101 -7.60 14.82 -10.55
N ALA A 102 -8.35 15.65 -9.84
CA ALA A 102 -8.33 15.65 -8.38
C ALA A 102 -9.25 14.55 -7.86
N VAL A 103 -8.94 14.01 -6.68
CA VAL A 103 -9.75 12.96 -6.04
C VAL A 103 -10.39 13.48 -4.76
N SER A 104 -11.68 13.18 -4.58
CA SER A 104 -12.45 13.54 -3.38
C SER A 104 -13.58 12.52 -3.12
N ASN A 105 -14.48 12.84 -2.18
CA ASN A 105 -15.67 12.04 -1.86
C ASN A 105 -16.89 12.34 -2.76
N ALA A 106 -16.79 13.34 -3.63
CA ALA A 106 -17.80 13.69 -4.61
C ALA A 106 -17.15 14.20 -5.89
N SER A 107 -17.85 14.06 -7.01
CA SER A 107 -17.46 14.64 -8.29
C SER A 107 -17.71 16.15 -8.31
N GLY A 108 -16.91 16.89 -9.05
CA GLY A 108 -17.02 18.34 -9.16
C GLY A 108 -15.94 18.94 -10.06
N VAL A 109 -15.72 20.24 -9.91
CA VAL A 109 -14.64 20.96 -10.60
C VAL A 109 -13.84 21.74 -9.57
N LEU A 110 -12.52 21.62 -9.64
CA LEU A 110 -11.58 22.42 -8.89
C LEU A 110 -11.13 23.58 -9.76
N HIS A 111 -11.52 24.79 -9.38
CA HIS A 111 -11.07 26.01 -10.03
C HIS A 111 -9.75 26.45 -9.41
N GLY A 112 -8.63 26.17 -10.07
CA GLY A 112 -7.31 26.51 -9.56
C GLY A 112 -6.69 27.71 -10.27
N LYS A 113 -6.02 28.60 -9.54
CA LYS A 113 -5.08 29.60 -10.07
C LYS A 113 -3.63 29.19 -9.82
N THR A 114 -3.16 28.06 -10.35
CA THR A 114 -1.72 27.78 -10.51
C THR A 114 -1.47 26.49 -11.29
N GLU A 115 -0.77 26.61 -12.42
CA GLU A 115 0.10 25.54 -12.91
C GLU A 115 1.47 25.69 -12.25
N GLY A 116 1.87 24.76 -11.38
CA GLY A 116 3.28 24.62 -11.00
C GLY A 116 3.63 24.55 -9.53
N GLY A 117 3.11 23.53 -8.83
CA GLY A 117 3.84 22.90 -7.73
C GLY A 117 3.89 23.66 -6.40
N VAL A 118 3.14 24.75 -6.26
CA VAL A 118 2.95 25.41 -4.97
C VAL A 118 1.45 25.56 -4.75
N GLY A 119 0.89 24.60 -4.02
CA GLY A 119 -0.46 24.53 -3.46
C GLY A 119 -1.64 25.06 -4.32
N PHE A 120 -2.60 24.19 -4.61
CA PHE A 120 -3.90 24.65 -5.07
C PHE A 120 -4.59 25.40 -3.93
N ASP A 121 -4.98 26.67 -4.14
CA ASP A 121 -6.07 27.28 -3.37
C ASP A 121 -7.33 26.50 -3.74
N MET A 122 -7.62 25.48 -2.94
CA MET A 122 -8.74 24.59 -3.21
C MET A 122 -10.00 25.26 -2.73
N SER A 123 -10.70 25.97 -3.61
CA SER A 123 -12.14 26.16 -3.44
C SER A 123 -12.85 25.08 -4.24
N ILE A 124 -13.30 24.02 -3.56
CA ILE A 124 -14.17 23.02 -4.20
C ILE A 124 -15.60 23.55 -4.05
N GLN A 125 -16.27 23.83 -5.17
CA GLN A 125 -17.72 23.99 -5.17
C GLN A 125 -18.35 22.59 -5.29
N ILE A 126 -18.81 22.05 -4.16
CA ILE A 126 -19.68 20.87 -4.13
C ILE A 126 -21.06 21.37 -3.70
N GLY A 127 -21.86 21.88 -4.65
CA GLY A 127 -23.08 22.64 -4.32
C GLY A 127 -22.78 23.93 -3.55
N ASP A 128 -23.66 24.32 -2.60
CA ASP A 128 -23.54 25.55 -1.79
C ASP A 128 -22.46 25.52 -0.70
N ILE A 129 -21.67 24.44 -0.58
CA ILE A 129 -20.63 24.31 0.44
C ILE A 129 -19.26 24.58 -0.16
N GLN A 130 -18.64 25.70 0.24
CA GLN A 130 -17.28 26.07 -0.15
C GLN A 130 -16.29 25.57 0.91
N GLN A 131 -15.51 24.53 0.60
CA GLN A 131 -14.41 24.06 1.45
C GLN A 131 -13.11 24.70 0.94
N ARG A 132 -12.31 25.30 1.85
CA ARG A 132 -11.03 25.97 1.53
C ARG A 132 -9.85 25.26 2.18
N SER A 133 -8.78 25.04 1.42
CA SER A 133 -7.47 24.61 1.95
C SER A 133 -6.43 25.71 1.72
N ALA A 134 -5.64 26.01 2.75
CA ALA A 134 -4.64 27.08 2.71
C ALA A 134 -3.41 26.69 1.88
N ALA A 135 -3.29 27.27 0.69
CA ALA A 135 -2.10 27.20 -0.16
C ALA A 135 -1.54 28.60 -0.45
N ARG A 136 -0.22 28.70 -0.68
CA ARG A 136 0.49 29.94 -1.03
C ARG A 136 0.29 30.24 -2.53
N THR A 137 -0.36 31.36 -2.84
CA THR A 137 -0.65 31.81 -4.21
C THR A 137 0.51 32.58 -4.83
N ASP A 138 0.94 32.21 -6.04
CA ASP A 138 1.72 33.05 -6.96
C ASP A 138 0.77 33.56 -8.07
N ASN A 139 0.69 34.88 -8.24
CA ASN A 139 -0.36 35.58 -8.99
C ASN A 139 -0.17 35.63 -10.52
N SER A 140 0.73 34.83 -11.09
CA SER A 140 1.19 35.00 -12.47
C SER A 140 0.66 34.00 -13.50
N ASN A 141 -0.06 32.93 -13.11
CA ASN A 141 -0.54 31.89 -14.04
C ASN A 141 -2.07 31.89 -14.25
N PRO A 142 -2.54 31.62 -15.49
CA PRO A 142 -3.97 31.52 -15.79
C PRO A 142 -4.62 30.40 -14.99
N ALA A 143 -5.89 30.62 -14.63
CA ALA A 143 -6.69 29.62 -13.93
C ALA A 143 -6.94 28.41 -14.84
N HIS A 144 -6.81 27.21 -14.28
CA HIS A 144 -7.12 25.97 -14.98
C HIS A 144 -8.10 25.15 -14.14
N ASP A 145 -9.21 24.78 -14.77
CA ASP A 145 -10.20 23.89 -14.18
C ASP A 145 -9.70 22.45 -14.26
N VAL A 146 -9.79 21.74 -13.14
CA VAL A 146 -9.47 20.32 -13.02
C VAL A 146 -10.70 19.57 -12.55
N ALA A 147 -11.06 18.48 -13.23
CA ALA A 147 -12.14 17.63 -12.80
C ALA A 147 -11.82 17.00 -11.43
N VAL A 148 -12.75 17.09 -10.50
CA VAL A 148 -12.74 16.35 -9.23
C VAL A 148 -13.58 15.10 -9.44
N ARG A 149 -13.04 13.94 -9.05
CA ARG A 149 -13.70 12.65 -9.20
C ARG A 149 -13.63 11.83 -7.93
N THR A 150 -14.57 10.92 -7.75
CA THR A 150 -14.43 9.84 -6.76
C THR A 150 -13.60 8.71 -7.35
N ILE A 151 -12.88 7.97 -6.50
CA ILE A 151 -12.19 6.75 -6.93
C ILE A 151 -13.21 5.72 -7.42
N ASP A 152 -14.39 5.63 -6.79
CA ASP A 152 -15.48 4.77 -7.26
C ASP A 152 -15.82 5.04 -8.73
N SER A 153 -15.96 6.32 -9.13
CA SER A 153 -16.26 6.69 -10.52
C SER A 153 -15.13 6.37 -11.51
N LEU A 154 -13.87 6.40 -11.03
CA LEU A 154 -12.70 6.09 -11.85
C LEU A 154 -12.61 4.57 -12.08
N VAL A 155 -12.76 3.79 -11.02
CA VAL A 155 -12.71 2.33 -11.08
C VAL A 155 -13.88 1.77 -11.90
N GLU A 156 -15.08 2.36 -11.79
CA GLU A 156 -16.22 2.02 -12.64
C GLU A 156 -15.92 2.25 -14.13
N GLU A 157 -15.34 3.40 -14.49
CA GLU A 157 -14.94 3.71 -15.87
C GLU A 157 -13.93 2.70 -16.42
N TRP A 158 -12.97 2.27 -15.60
CA TRP A 158 -11.95 1.31 -16.04
C TRP A 158 -12.50 -0.09 -16.24
N ASN A 159 -13.64 -0.40 -15.63
CA ASN A 159 -14.27 -1.73 -15.65
C ASN A 159 -13.26 -2.85 -15.29
N SER A 160 -12.44 -2.59 -14.26
CA SER A 160 -11.40 -3.50 -13.76
C SER A 160 -11.40 -3.47 -12.23
N PRO A 161 -11.29 -4.62 -11.53
CA PRO A 161 -11.20 -4.65 -10.08
C PRO A 161 -9.90 -4.00 -9.60
N LEU A 162 -9.95 -3.35 -8.45
CA LEU A 162 -8.77 -2.77 -7.81
C LEU A 162 -8.07 -3.79 -6.90
N GLY A 163 -6.78 -4.03 -7.12
CA GLY A 163 -5.98 -4.94 -6.28
C GLY A 163 -5.20 -4.20 -5.19
N PHE A 164 -4.62 -3.05 -5.56
CA PHE A 164 -3.84 -2.20 -4.67
C PHE A 164 -4.06 -0.71 -4.95
N ALA A 165 -4.05 0.13 -3.91
CA ALA A 165 -4.03 1.59 -4.06
C ALA A 165 -3.00 2.25 -3.15
N HIS A 166 -2.28 3.24 -3.67
CA HIS A 166 -1.46 4.18 -2.93
C HIS A 166 -2.15 5.55 -2.93
N LEU A 167 -2.42 6.11 -1.75
CA LEU A 167 -3.05 7.43 -1.58
C LEU A 167 -2.08 8.42 -0.91
N ASP A 168 -1.43 9.28 -1.69
CA ASP A 168 -0.62 10.40 -1.20
C ASP A 168 -1.32 11.71 -1.61
N LEU A 169 -2.16 12.25 -0.72
CA LEU A 169 -3.11 13.31 -1.06
C LEU A 169 -2.95 14.56 -0.20
N GLU A 170 -1.78 14.72 0.43
CA GLU A 170 -1.37 15.90 1.18
C GLU A 170 -2.40 16.33 2.24
N GLY A 171 -3.11 15.37 2.85
CA GLY A 171 -4.14 15.61 3.88
C GLY A 171 -5.59 15.39 3.43
N MET A 172 -5.82 15.06 2.15
CA MET A 172 -7.16 14.80 1.60
C MET A 172 -7.53 13.30 1.58
N GLU A 173 -6.76 12.46 2.26
CA GLU A 173 -6.93 11.00 2.26
C GLU A 173 -8.31 10.59 2.77
N ALA A 174 -8.85 11.29 3.76
CA ALA A 174 -10.19 10.98 4.30
C ALA A 174 -11.32 11.17 3.28
N LEU A 175 -11.20 12.15 2.39
CA LEU A 175 -12.16 12.38 1.33
C LEU A 175 -12.01 11.32 0.23
N ALA A 176 -10.78 10.98 -0.15
CA ALA A 176 -10.53 9.90 -1.10
C ALA A 176 -11.03 8.54 -0.59
N VAL A 177 -10.73 8.18 0.67
CA VAL A 177 -11.23 6.95 1.31
C VAL A 177 -12.76 6.93 1.34
N SER A 178 -13.39 8.08 1.61
CA SER A 178 -14.85 8.21 1.54
C SER A 178 -15.41 8.08 0.11
N GLY A 179 -14.66 8.52 -0.90
CA GLY A 179 -14.99 8.41 -2.32
C GLY A 179 -14.64 7.06 -2.96
N MET A 180 -14.05 6.12 -2.23
CA MET A 180 -13.76 4.76 -2.69
C MET A 180 -14.57 3.68 -1.94
N ARG A 181 -15.63 4.05 -1.21
CA ARG A 181 -16.36 3.12 -0.32
C ARG A 181 -16.94 1.93 -1.06
N SER A 182 -17.50 2.13 -2.26
CA SER A 182 -18.10 1.05 -3.04
C SER A 182 -17.02 0.10 -3.56
N THR A 183 -15.89 0.65 -4.02
CA THR A 183 -14.70 -0.09 -4.43
C THR A 183 -14.12 -0.89 -3.26
N LEU A 184 -13.97 -0.27 -2.09
CA LEU A 184 -13.48 -0.93 -0.87
C LEU A 184 -14.40 -2.06 -0.40
N ALA A 185 -15.71 -1.95 -0.61
CA ALA A 185 -16.66 -3.00 -0.27
C ALA A 185 -16.61 -4.16 -1.28
N ARG A 186 -16.52 -3.86 -2.58
CA ARG A 186 -16.58 -4.83 -3.67
C ARG A 186 -15.26 -5.57 -3.88
N ASP A 187 -14.17 -4.82 -4.07
CA ASP A 187 -12.89 -5.38 -4.53
C ASP A 187 -12.01 -5.83 -3.36
N ARG A 188 -12.22 -5.20 -2.19
CA ARG A 188 -11.41 -5.39 -0.98
C ARG A 188 -9.90 -5.24 -1.27
N PRO A 189 -9.44 -4.15 -1.92
CA PRO A 189 -8.02 -3.96 -2.21
C PRO A 189 -7.23 -3.80 -0.91
N VAL A 190 -5.94 -4.13 -0.95
CA VAL A 190 -4.99 -3.56 0.02
C VAL A 190 -4.74 -2.11 -0.37
N PHE A 191 -4.68 -1.18 0.56
CA PHE A 191 -4.35 0.19 0.21
C PHE A 191 -3.47 0.88 1.24
N SER A 192 -2.60 1.78 0.79
CA SER A 192 -1.81 2.66 1.63
C SER A 192 -2.32 4.08 1.60
N MET A 193 -2.03 4.82 2.66
CA MET A 193 -2.27 6.25 2.75
C MET A 193 -1.16 6.92 3.55
N GLU A 194 -0.81 8.16 3.20
CA GLU A 194 0.01 9.00 4.06
C GLU A 194 -0.82 9.57 5.22
N LEU A 195 -0.25 9.57 6.42
CA LEU A 195 -0.92 10.07 7.60
C LEU A 195 0.05 10.81 8.51
N ALA A 196 -0.15 12.11 8.65
CA ALA A 196 0.54 12.89 9.68
C ALA A 196 -0.12 12.68 11.04
N ALA A 197 0.62 12.12 12.00
CA ALA A 197 0.06 11.69 13.28
C ALA A 197 -0.60 12.85 14.06
N HIS A 198 -0.10 14.08 13.96
CA HIS A 198 -0.71 15.24 14.62
C HIS A 198 -1.81 15.91 13.80
N HIS A 199 -2.07 15.48 12.56
CA HIS A 199 -3.14 16.05 11.75
C HIS A 199 -4.49 15.91 12.49
N PRO A 200 -5.34 16.95 12.53
CA PRO A 200 -6.63 16.89 13.23
C PRO A 200 -7.54 15.78 12.71
N ALA A 201 -7.43 15.44 11.42
CA ALA A 201 -8.25 14.39 10.80
C ALA A 201 -7.69 12.96 11.00
N ALA A 202 -6.50 12.78 11.58
CA ALA A 202 -5.82 11.48 11.60
C ALA A 202 -6.63 10.38 12.32
N GLU A 203 -7.19 10.71 13.49
CA GLU A 203 -8.02 9.77 14.25
C GLU A 203 -9.33 9.46 13.53
N THR A 204 -9.97 10.49 12.96
CA THR A 204 -11.21 10.34 12.19
C THR A 204 -11.00 9.45 10.97
N LEU A 205 -9.88 9.61 10.26
CA LEU A 205 -9.51 8.77 9.13
C LEU A 205 -9.33 7.31 9.56
N LEU A 206 -8.60 7.04 10.65
CA LEU A 206 -8.43 5.67 11.13
C LEU A 206 -9.74 5.04 11.61
N ARG A 207 -10.66 5.81 12.22
CA ARG A 207 -12.01 5.33 12.55
C ARG A 207 -12.83 5.02 11.29
N LEU A 208 -12.72 5.86 10.26
CA LEU A 208 -13.36 5.61 8.97
C LEU A 208 -12.85 4.32 8.35
N VAL A 209 -11.54 4.11 8.27
CA VAL A 209 -10.95 2.88 7.74
C VAL A 209 -11.41 1.65 8.54
N GLN A 210 -11.37 1.74 9.87
CA GLN A 210 -11.85 0.66 10.75
C GLN A 210 -13.34 0.34 10.49
N SER A 211 -14.18 1.35 10.29
CA SER A 211 -15.61 1.18 9.99
C SER A 211 -15.88 0.48 8.65
N LEU A 212 -14.90 0.44 7.75
CA LEU A 212 -14.95 -0.24 6.46
C LEU A 212 -14.41 -1.69 6.53
N SER A 213 -14.22 -2.20 7.75
CA SER A 213 -13.68 -3.53 8.04
C SER A 213 -12.26 -3.71 7.50
N TYR A 214 -11.41 -2.73 7.79
CA TYR A 214 -9.98 -2.75 7.51
C TYR A 214 -9.17 -2.63 8.80
N THR A 215 -8.00 -3.26 8.81
CA THR A 215 -7.00 -3.14 9.87
C THR A 215 -5.78 -2.41 9.34
N SER A 216 -5.36 -1.39 10.09
CA SER A 216 -4.29 -0.47 9.69
C SER A 216 -2.97 -0.79 10.38
N TYR A 217 -1.89 -0.69 9.61
CA TYR A 217 -0.53 -0.86 10.08
C TYR A 217 0.34 0.31 9.61
N VAL A 218 1.03 0.95 10.53
CA VAL A 218 1.93 2.07 10.25
C VAL A 218 3.33 1.56 9.94
N VAL A 219 3.94 2.10 8.89
CA VAL A 219 5.36 1.92 8.57
C VAL A 219 6.17 2.95 9.35
N GLN A 220 7.16 2.48 10.11
CA GLN A 220 8.00 3.25 11.02
C GLN A 220 9.13 3.97 10.28
N GLU A 221 8.76 4.81 9.31
CA GLU A 221 9.64 5.70 8.59
C GLU A 221 8.93 7.03 8.29
N GLN A 222 9.68 8.08 8.03
CA GLN A 222 9.09 9.35 7.61
C GLN A 222 8.58 9.25 6.16
N CYS A 223 7.33 9.65 5.92
CA CYS A 223 6.86 9.99 4.57
C CYS A 223 6.98 11.49 4.28
N GLY A 224 7.19 11.82 3.00
CA GLY A 224 7.34 13.20 2.55
C GLY A 224 8.25 14.08 3.41
N MET A 225 7.84 15.33 3.63
CA MET A 225 8.64 16.35 4.34
C MET A 225 8.26 16.54 5.82
N ARG A 226 7.14 15.99 6.28
CA ARG A 226 6.65 16.18 7.65
C ARG A 226 7.22 15.11 8.56
N PHE A 227 7.89 15.50 9.64
CA PHE A 227 8.55 14.57 10.56
C PHE A 227 7.60 13.55 11.22
N ASP A 228 6.31 13.87 11.32
CA ASP A 228 5.27 13.03 11.91
C ASP A 228 4.37 12.34 10.87
N CYS A 229 4.68 12.46 9.58
CA CYS A 229 4.04 11.71 8.50
C CYS A 229 4.54 10.26 8.49
N ARG A 230 3.60 9.31 8.44
CA ARG A 230 3.88 7.89 8.20
C ARG A 230 3.02 7.33 7.08
N ASN A 231 3.58 6.39 6.32
CA ASN A 231 2.77 5.50 5.49
C ASN A 231 1.96 4.54 6.38
N VAL A 232 0.68 4.39 6.08
CA VAL A 232 -0.22 3.43 6.74
C VAL A 232 -0.78 2.48 5.70
N ILE A 233 -0.52 1.18 5.86
CA ILE A 233 -1.04 0.11 5.00
C ILE A 233 -2.28 -0.49 5.66
N ASN A 234 -3.35 -0.63 4.89
CA ASN A 234 -4.66 -1.05 5.33
C ASN A 234 -5.02 -2.36 4.64
N PHE A 235 -5.29 -3.39 5.44
CA PHE A 235 -5.66 -4.72 4.96
C PHE A 235 -7.13 -5.00 5.26
N PRO A 236 -7.87 -5.60 4.32
CA PRO A 236 -9.22 -6.10 4.60
C PRO A 236 -9.17 -7.11 5.76
N ASN A 237 -10.08 -7.01 6.73
CA ASN A 237 -10.06 -7.87 7.92
C ASN A 237 -10.11 -9.36 7.58
N GLU A 238 -10.94 -9.74 6.61
CA GLU A 238 -11.04 -11.12 6.14
C GLU A 238 -9.78 -11.58 5.40
N HIS A 239 -8.85 -10.69 5.06
CA HIS A 239 -7.59 -11.04 4.42
C HIS A 239 -6.45 -11.27 5.41
N LEU A 240 -6.58 -10.84 6.67
CA LEU A 240 -5.50 -10.90 7.66
C LEU A 240 -4.99 -12.32 7.92
N HIS A 241 -5.87 -13.33 7.82
CA HIS A 241 -5.48 -14.73 8.01
C HIS A 241 -4.44 -15.20 6.99
N ASN A 242 -4.57 -14.80 5.72
CA ASN A 242 -3.59 -15.14 4.66
C ASN A 242 -2.25 -14.42 4.86
N LEU A 243 -2.27 -13.31 5.60
CA LEU A 243 -1.09 -12.50 5.87
C LEU A 243 -0.29 -12.97 7.09
N LEU A 244 -0.83 -13.90 7.89
CA LEU A 244 -0.12 -14.46 9.05
C LEU A 244 1.17 -15.18 8.65
N ASP A 245 1.18 -15.80 7.46
CA ASP A 245 2.32 -16.52 6.92
C ASP A 245 3.18 -15.67 5.96
N SER A 246 2.86 -14.37 5.80
CA SER A 246 3.61 -13.43 4.94
C SER A 246 5.06 -13.26 5.45
N PRO A 247 6.08 -13.73 4.72
CA PRO A 247 7.47 -13.52 5.11
C PRO A 247 7.84 -12.04 5.16
N THR A 248 7.28 -11.22 4.27
CA THR A 248 7.49 -9.77 4.23
C THR A 248 6.98 -9.10 5.50
N LEU A 249 5.75 -9.40 5.91
CA LEU A 249 5.16 -8.79 7.11
C LEU A 249 5.79 -9.34 8.40
N ASP A 250 6.11 -10.64 8.47
CA ASP A 250 6.84 -11.22 9.61
C ASP A 250 8.20 -10.52 9.78
N LEU A 251 8.97 -10.37 8.70
CA LEU A 251 10.25 -9.69 8.73
C LEU A 251 10.09 -8.23 9.15
N ALA A 252 9.18 -7.48 8.52
CA ALA A 252 8.92 -6.09 8.86
C ALA A 252 8.53 -5.91 10.34
N ALA A 253 7.67 -6.80 10.87
CA ALA A 253 7.22 -6.75 12.26
C ALA A 253 8.36 -7.07 13.24
N ARG A 254 9.18 -8.10 12.96
CA ARG A 254 10.34 -8.47 13.79
C ARG A 254 11.34 -7.33 13.95
N TYR A 255 11.57 -6.59 12.88
CA TYR A 255 12.48 -5.45 12.88
C TYR A 255 11.81 -4.13 13.30
N SER A 256 10.55 -4.18 13.78
CA SER A 256 9.77 -3.00 14.19
C SER A 256 9.68 -1.93 13.09
N VAL A 257 9.66 -2.38 11.83
CA VAL A 257 9.47 -1.55 10.64
C VAL A 257 7.98 -1.29 10.43
N ILE A 258 7.12 -2.21 10.82
CA ILE A 258 5.67 -2.05 10.75
C ILE A 258 5.04 -2.33 12.13
N ALA A 259 3.98 -1.60 12.47
CA ALA A 259 3.27 -1.77 13.73
C ALA A 259 1.76 -1.53 13.55
N PHE A 260 0.93 -2.19 14.36
CA PHE A 260 -0.51 -1.94 14.36
C PHE A 260 -0.83 -0.49 14.78
N VAL A 261 -1.75 0.15 14.06
CA VAL A 261 -2.18 1.53 14.32
C VAL A 261 -3.70 1.66 14.29
N ASN A 262 -4.24 2.48 15.17
CA ASN A 262 -5.65 2.85 15.21
C ASN A 262 -5.80 4.29 15.76
N ALA A 263 -7.04 4.76 15.85
CA ALA A 263 -7.32 6.10 16.34
C ALA A 263 -6.82 6.36 17.78
N SER A 264 -6.76 5.34 18.65
CA SER A 264 -6.33 5.54 20.05
C SER A 264 -4.81 5.55 20.24
N ASN A 265 -4.03 5.09 19.26
CA ASN A 265 -2.58 4.97 19.39
C ASN A 265 -1.78 5.76 18.33
N ILE A 266 -2.42 6.38 17.32
CA ILE A 266 -1.72 7.08 16.22
C ILE A 266 -0.70 8.13 16.71
N LYS A 267 -1.01 8.86 17.78
CA LYS A 267 -0.12 9.89 18.34
C LYS A 267 1.23 9.34 18.80
N LYS A 268 1.32 8.04 19.14
CA LYS A 268 2.59 7.36 19.51
C LYS A 268 3.57 7.25 18.34
N PHE A 269 3.08 7.35 17.10
CA PHE A 269 3.90 7.21 15.89
C PHE A 269 4.36 8.55 15.31
N SER A 270 4.08 9.66 16.01
CA SER A 270 4.51 11.00 15.62
C SER A 270 6.02 11.20 15.59
N ARG A 271 6.78 10.34 16.26
CA ARG A 271 8.24 10.28 16.22
C ARG A 271 8.66 8.88 15.83
N LEU A 272 9.80 8.77 15.16
CA LEU A 272 10.40 7.47 14.90
C LEU A 272 10.74 6.85 16.26
N GLN A 273 10.20 5.66 16.48
CA GLN A 273 10.51 4.91 17.69
C GLN A 273 11.99 4.50 17.63
N PRO A 274 12.77 4.71 18.70
CA PRO A 274 14.14 4.22 18.75
C PRO A 274 14.13 2.73 18.44
N LYS A 275 14.97 2.28 17.51
CA LYS A 275 15.18 0.85 17.26
C LYS A 275 15.72 0.25 18.56
N THR A 276 14.86 -0.38 19.35
CA THR A 276 15.29 -1.07 20.57
C THR A 276 16.05 -2.31 20.13
N VAL A 277 17.38 -2.19 20.10
CA VAL A 277 18.32 -3.26 19.69
C VAL A 277 18.12 -4.55 20.52
N GLY A 278 17.49 -4.46 21.70
CA GLY A 278 17.22 -5.59 22.59
C GLY A 278 16.09 -6.55 22.18
N ASN A 279 15.27 -6.22 21.17
CA ASN A 279 14.11 -7.05 20.81
C ASN A 279 14.39 -8.12 19.73
N ALA A 280 15.57 -8.11 19.11
CA ALA A 280 15.94 -9.10 18.10
C ALA A 280 16.36 -10.46 18.70
N TRP A 281 16.88 -10.47 19.93
CA TRP A 281 17.39 -11.69 20.59
C TRP A 281 16.27 -12.64 21.09
N LEU A 282 15.05 -12.14 21.26
CA LEU A 282 13.91 -12.93 21.74
C LEU A 282 13.15 -13.68 20.63
N CYS A 283 13.52 -13.53 19.36
CA CYS A 283 12.83 -14.13 18.22
C CYS A 283 13.54 -15.36 17.61
N SER A 284 14.29 -16.11 18.41
CA SER A 284 14.91 -17.39 18.00
C SER A 284 13.92 -18.56 17.95
N ASN A 285 12.75 -18.43 18.58
CA ASN A 285 11.68 -19.43 18.52
C ASN A 285 10.58 -19.02 17.53
N LYS A 286 10.39 -19.81 16.46
CA LYS A 286 9.40 -19.60 15.39
C LYS A 286 7.97 -19.39 15.93
N TRP A 287 7.63 -20.05 17.03
CA TRP A 287 6.34 -19.93 17.73
C TRP A 287 6.09 -18.57 18.40
N PHE A 288 7.12 -17.89 18.91
CA PHE A 288 6.96 -16.61 19.59
C PHE A 288 6.74 -15.44 18.61
N CYS A 289 7.09 -15.62 17.35
CA CYS A 289 7.11 -14.54 16.36
C CYS A 289 5.87 -14.51 15.46
N ILE A 290 5.26 -15.67 15.14
CA ILE A 290 3.88 -15.74 14.62
C ILE A 290 2.94 -14.96 15.55
N ASN A 291 3.19 -15.08 16.85
CA ASN A 291 2.49 -14.32 17.86
C ASN A 291 2.73 -12.80 17.79
N ARG A 292 3.79 -12.22 17.21
CA ARG A 292 3.92 -10.74 17.24
C ARG A 292 3.05 -10.03 16.22
N PHE A 293 2.98 -10.55 14.99
CA PHE A 293 2.02 -10.05 14.02
C PHE A 293 0.60 -10.45 14.43
N ALA A 294 0.36 -11.70 14.84
CA ALA A 294 -0.95 -12.13 15.35
C ALA A 294 -1.40 -11.39 16.63
N ASN A 295 -0.50 -11.04 17.56
CA ASN A 295 -0.81 -10.22 18.74
C ASN A 295 -0.94 -8.72 18.41
N SER A 296 -0.48 -8.30 17.22
CA SER A 296 -0.74 -6.97 16.69
C SER A 296 -2.07 -6.91 15.94
N VAL A 297 -2.63 -8.06 15.53
CA VAL A 297 -4.03 -8.16 15.11
C VAL A 297 -4.90 -8.03 16.37
N PRO A 298 -5.92 -7.15 16.40
CA PRO A 298 -6.82 -7.05 17.54
C PRO A 298 -7.40 -8.41 17.94
N ALA A 299 -7.34 -8.76 19.23
CA ALA A 299 -7.79 -10.07 19.73
C ALA A 299 -9.25 -10.40 19.35
N GLU A 300 -10.09 -9.37 19.20
CA GLU A 300 -11.49 -9.46 18.76
C GLU A 300 -11.64 -10.02 17.33
N LEU A 301 -10.67 -9.76 16.44
CA LEU A 301 -10.65 -10.29 15.07
C LEU A 301 -10.20 -11.75 15.04
N VAL A 302 -9.28 -12.15 15.92
CA VAL A 302 -8.85 -13.55 16.06
C VAL A 302 -10.00 -14.43 16.60
N ALA A 303 -10.84 -13.88 17.48
CA ALA A 303 -11.98 -14.59 18.04
C ALA A 303 -13.11 -14.88 17.03
N GLN A 304 -13.30 -14.04 16.01
CA GLN A 304 -14.38 -14.18 15.02
C GLN A 304 -14.09 -15.24 13.95
N HIS A 305 -12.82 -15.56 13.70
CA HIS A 305 -12.42 -16.49 12.63
C HIS A 305 -11.92 -17.85 13.12
N GLY A 306 -11.98 -18.09 14.43
CA GLY A 306 -11.48 -19.31 15.06
C GLY A 306 -9.94 -19.38 15.10
N PRO A 307 -9.36 -20.17 16.03
CA PRO A 307 -7.91 -20.36 16.05
C PRO A 307 -7.44 -21.01 14.73
N PRO A 308 -6.27 -20.63 14.20
CA PRO A 308 -5.69 -21.31 13.05
C PRO A 308 -5.65 -22.82 13.30
N GLY A 309 -6.07 -23.62 12.33
CA GLY A 309 -6.05 -25.08 12.43
C GLY A 309 -4.65 -25.57 12.83
N LEU A 310 -4.54 -26.09 14.04
CA LEU A 310 -3.32 -26.72 14.55
C LEU A 310 -3.02 -27.97 13.71
N LEU A 311 -2.10 -27.85 12.75
CA LEU A 311 -1.47 -29.02 12.14
C LEU A 311 -0.66 -29.72 13.23
N ASN A 312 -1.18 -30.86 13.69
CA ASN A 312 -0.55 -31.71 14.69
C ASN A 312 0.76 -32.28 14.09
N GLU A 313 1.86 -32.30 14.87
CA GLU A 313 3.21 -32.75 14.45
C GLU A 313 3.22 -34.12 13.73
N ARG A 314 2.20 -34.96 13.94
CA ARG A 314 2.08 -36.28 13.31
C ARG A 314 1.72 -36.26 11.82
N GLN A 315 1.22 -35.15 11.26
CA GLN A 315 0.87 -35.08 9.83
C GLN A 315 2.02 -34.62 8.91
N MET A 316 3.07 -33.97 9.44
CA MET A 316 4.23 -33.58 8.62
C MET A 316 5.26 -34.69 8.45
N VAL A 317 5.31 -35.69 9.34
CA VAL A 317 6.28 -36.81 9.23
C VAL A 317 5.74 -37.97 8.36
N GLY A 318 4.44 -38.00 8.05
CA GLY A 318 3.83 -39.06 7.25
C GLY A 318 3.99 -38.94 5.72
N SER A 319 4.36 -37.75 5.22
CA SER A 319 4.30 -37.44 3.78
C SER A 319 5.64 -37.54 3.06
N PHE A 320 6.73 -37.88 3.77
CA PHE A 320 8.09 -37.99 3.20
C PHE A 320 8.59 -39.43 2.99
N LEU A 321 7.76 -40.46 3.23
CA LEU A 321 8.16 -41.88 3.10
C LEU A 321 7.24 -42.74 2.21
N ARG A 322 6.57 -42.16 1.20
CA ARG A 322 5.93 -42.94 0.12
C ARG A 322 6.11 -42.28 -1.25
N ALA A 323 7.34 -42.27 -1.74
CA ALA A 323 7.64 -42.11 -3.15
C ALA A 323 8.74 -43.11 -3.54
N GLY A 324 8.41 -44.40 -3.43
CA GLY A 324 9.18 -45.49 -4.01
C GLY A 324 8.35 -46.15 -5.10
N GLN A 325 8.31 -45.55 -6.29
CA GLN A 325 7.82 -46.22 -7.49
C GLN A 325 8.97 -46.47 -8.46
N LYS A 326 9.12 -47.75 -8.80
CA LYS A 326 10.06 -48.33 -9.74
C LYS A 326 9.85 -47.76 -11.15
N LEU A 327 10.95 -47.44 -11.83
CA LEU A 327 10.99 -47.33 -13.28
C LEU A 327 10.98 -48.74 -13.91
N PRO A 328 10.20 -49.02 -14.96
CA PRO A 328 10.37 -50.22 -15.76
C PRO A 328 11.50 -50.04 -16.79
N GLY A 329 12.23 -51.12 -17.01
CA GLY A 329 13.39 -51.18 -17.89
C GLY A 329 13.06 -51.24 -19.37
N PHE A 330 14.13 -51.04 -20.13
CA PHE A 330 14.30 -51.40 -21.53
C PHE A 330 14.19 -52.92 -21.72
N ASP A 331 13.33 -53.34 -22.63
CA ASP A 331 13.68 -54.10 -23.84
C ASP A 331 12.91 -53.45 -25.01
#